data_AF-A0A4Y8D4P3-F1
#
_entry.id   AF-A0A4Y8D4P3-F1
#
_cell.length_a   1.000
_cell.length_b   1.000
_cell.length_c   1.000
_cell.angle_alpha   90.00
_cell.angle_beta   90.00
_cell.angle_gamma   90.00
#
_symmetry.space_group_name_H-M   'P 1'
#
loop_
_entity.id
_entity.type
_entity.pdbx_description
1 polymer ?
#
loop_
_entity_poly.entity_id
_entity_poly.type
_entity_poly.pdbx_seq_one_letter_code
_entity_poly.pdbx_strand_id
1 'polypeptide(L)'
;MSFRTPKAVGQLTKRASQATVSRLTSNTSPATTSLLQRNSADQSRSFATPVPPVTQDATGRRGPTAMVLMNMGGPQTTDEVGDFLSRLFADADLIPLGRFQNYVGPLISKRRTPKIQKQYAAIGGGSPIRKWSEYQAEEMCKLLDKMSPETAPHKPYVAFRYANPLTEEMYNKLLAYGFGGGKGGRAVAFTQYPQYSCSTTGSSLNELWKWRQRL
;
A
#
# COMPACT_ATOMS: atom_id res chain seq x y z
N MET A 1 -36.47 -26.57 -29.84
CA MET A 1 -35.65 -27.65 -30.43
C MET A 1 -34.33 -27.07 -30.93
N SER A 2 -33.25 -27.84 -30.76
CA SER A 2 -31.85 -27.61 -31.18
C SER A 2 -30.90 -27.21 -30.04
N PHE A 3 -30.47 -28.22 -29.29
CA PHE A 3 -29.28 -28.21 -28.43
C PHE A 3 -28.10 -28.77 -29.22
N ARG A 4 -26.95 -28.07 -29.22
CA ARG A 4 -25.68 -28.56 -29.79
C ARG A 4 -24.83 -29.22 -28.69
N THR A 5 -24.27 -30.38 -29.05
CA THR A 5 -23.37 -31.26 -28.30
C THR A 5 -21.91 -30.75 -28.26
N PRO A 6 -21.09 -31.19 -27.28
CA PRO A 6 -19.67 -30.83 -27.15
C PRO A 6 -18.72 -31.80 -27.90
N LYS A 7 -17.53 -31.31 -28.30
CA LYS A 7 -16.43 -32.10 -28.88
C LYS A 7 -15.27 -32.29 -27.90
N ALA A 8 -14.62 -33.45 -28.05
CA ALA A 8 -13.67 -34.10 -27.14
C ALA A 8 -12.22 -33.60 -27.18
N VAL A 9 -11.51 -34.04 -26.14
CA VAL A 9 -10.11 -33.84 -25.73
C VAL A 9 -9.11 -34.61 -26.61
N GLY A 10 -7.92 -34.04 -26.83
CA GLY A 10 -6.74 -34.74 -27.33
C GLY A 10 -5.47 -34.25 -26.62
N GLN A 11 -4.84 -35.13 -25.84
CA GLN A 11 -3.56 -34.92 -25.14
C GLN A 11 -2.37 -35.23 -26.06
N LEU A 12 -1.30 -34.44 -25.98
CA LEU A 12 -0.02 -34.71 -26.65
C LEU A 12 1.12 -34.49 -25.65
N THR A 13 1.62 -35.59 -25.10
CA THR A 13 2.83 -35.66 -24.25
C THR A 13 4.08 -35.82 -25.12
N LYS A 14 5.10 -34.98 -24.92
CA LYS A 14 6.47 -35.22 -25.45
C LYS A 14 7.40 -35.61 -24.30
N ARG A 15 7.92 -36.84 -24.34
CA ARG A 15 9.03 -37.34 -23.52
C ARG A 15 10.35 -36.69 -23.95
N ALA A 16 11.17 -36.30 -22.99
CA ALA A 16 12.58 -35.95 -23.19
C ALA A 16 13.46 -37.19 -22.92
N SER A 17 14.34 -37.51 -23.87
CA SER A 17 15.31 -38.60 -23.81
C SER A 17 16.60 -38.16 -23.10
N GLN A 18 17.15 -39.04 -22.25
CA GLN A 18 18.45 -38.90 -21.62
C GLN A 18 19.58 -39.13 -22.64
N ALA A 19 20.65 -38.34 -22.53
CA ALA A 19 21.92 -38.61 -23.19
C ALA A 19 23.03 -38.70 -22.13
N THR A 20 23.68 -39.86 -22.11
CA THR A 20 24.84 -40.22 -21.30
C THR A 20 26.08 -40.18 -22.21
N VAL A 21 27.15 -39.48 -21.83
CA VAL A 21 28.50 -39.66 -22.41
C VAL A 21 29.56 -39.53 -21.31
N SER A 22 30.60 -40.37 -21.45
CA SER A 22 31.53 -40.94 -20.48
C SER A 22 32.74 -40.09 -20.01
N ARG A 23 33.10 -40.28 -18.73
CA ARG A 23 34.34 -40.82 -18.09
C ARG A 23 35.78 -40.56 -18.64
N LEU A 24 36.70 -40.39 -17.65
CA LEU A 24 38.18 -40.62 -17.60
C LEU A 24 39.07 -39.41 -18.01
N THR A 25 40.15 -38.98 -17.33
CA THR A 25 41.18 -39.64 -16.48
C THR A 25 41.80 -38.73 -15.39
N SER A 26 42.65 -39.34 -14.57
CA SER A 26 43.33 -38.99 -13.31
C SER A 26 44.51 -37.99 -13.29
N ASN A 27 44.75 -37.48 -12.07
CA ASN A 27 46.03 -37.12 -11.40
C ASN A 27 46.88 -35.94 -11.88
N THR A 28 47.00 -34.91 -11.02
CA THR A 28 48.26 -34.46 -10.36
C THR A 28 48.00 -33.26 -9.43
N SER A 29 48.68 -33.24 -8.29
CA SER A 29 48.93 -32.08 -7.40
C SER A 29 50.45 -32.03 -7.15
N PRO A 30 51.07 -31.01 -6.52
CA PRO A 30 50.53 -29.78 -5.92
C PRO A 30 51.31 -28.49 -6.32
N ALA A 31 50.81 -27.29 -5.99
CA ALA A 31 51.61 -26.15 -5.50
C ALA A 31 50.77 -24.86 -5.33
N THR A 32 50.69 -24.41 -4.09
CA THR A 32 50.65 -23.01 -3.59
C THR A 32 50.61 -21.87 -4.61
N THR A 33 49.56 -21.04 -4.59
CA THR A 33 49.68 -19.59 -4.31
C THR A 33 48.33 -18.96 -3.95
N SER A 34 48.43 -17.98 -3.08
CA SER A 34 47.43 -17.24 -2.32
C SER A 34 46.57 -16.25 -3.11
N LEU A 35 45.43 -15.91 -2.51
CA LEU A 35 44.74 -14.60 -2.57
C LEU A 35 44.05 -14.22 -3.89
N LEU A 36 42.72 -14.37 -3.90
CA LEU A 36 41.75 -13.28 -4.12
C LEU A 36 40.35 -13.92 -4.17
N GLN A 37 39.77 -14.11 -2.99
CA GLN A 37 38.38 -14.52 -2.84
C GLN A 37 37.51 -13.36 -3.33
N ARG A 38 36.98 -13.50 -4.56
CA ARG A 38 35.95 -12.62 -5.11
C ARG A 38 34.82 -12.55 -4.10
N ASN A 39 34.60 -11.37 -3.52
CA ASN A 39 33.39 -11.05 -2.79
C ASN A 39 32.20 -11.27 -3.73
N SER A 40 31.48 -12.37 -3.55
CA SER A 40 30.10 -12.47 -3.99
C SER A 40 29.35 -11.37 -3.24
N ALA A 41 29.03 -10.30 -3.96
CA ALA A 41 28.10 -9.28 -3.50
C ALA A 41 26.76 -9.97 -3.23
N ASP A 42 26.54 -10.34 -1.98
CA ASP A 42 25.24 -10.74 -1.49
C ASP A 42 24.35 -9.51 -1.55
N GLN A 43 23.65 -9.33 -2.68
CA GLN A 43 22.61 -8.33 -2.82
C GLN A 43 21.44 -8.75 -1.94
N SER A 44 21.60 -8.54 -0.64
CA SER A 44 20.50 -8.52 0.31
C SER A 44 19.54 -7.44 -0.14
N ARG A 45 18.40 -7.86 -0.70
CA ARG A 45 17.23 -7.01 -0.94
C ARG A 45 16.62 -6.66 0.41
N SER A 46 17.28 -5.78 1.16
CA SER A 46 16.75 -5.24 2.40
C SER A 46 16.01 -3.94 2.14
N PHE A 47 14.71 -4.03 1.86
CA PHE A 47 13.79 -2.91 2.03
C PHE A 47 13.19 -2.86 3.45
N ALA A 48 13.64 -3.73 4.36
CA ALA A 48 13.23 -3.72 5.75
C ALA A 48 14.30 -3.00 6.58
N THR A 49 13.98 -1.80 7.07
CA THR A 49 14.72 -1.25 8.19
C THR A 49 14.49 -2.17 9.40
N PRO A 50 15.54 -2.65 10.08
CA PRO A 50 15.36 -3.44 11.30
C PRO A 50 14.66 -2.56 12.33
N VAL A 51 13.42 -2.91 12.67
CA VAL A 51 12.70 -2.30 13.79
C VAL A 51 13.45 -2.75 15.05
N PRO A 52 13.99 -1.82 15.88
CA PRO A 52 14.69 -2.22 17.09
C PRO A 52 13.73 -3.00 18.01
N PRO A 53 14.21 -4.04 18.71
CA PRO A 53 13.38 -4.83 19.60
C PRO A 53 12.72 -3.91 20.64
N VAL A 54 11.41 -4.03 20.76
CA VAL A 54 10.62 -3.29 21.74
C VAL A 54 10.96 -3.86 23.12
N THR A 55 11.88 -3.21 23.83
CA THR A 55 12.11 -3.47 25.25
C THR A 55 10.88 -3.04 26.05
N GLN A 56 10.38 -3.95 26.87
CA GLN A 56 9.07 -3.94 27.53
C GLN A 56 8.91 -2.90 28.67
N ASP A 57 9.93 -2.07 28.94
CA ASP A 57 9.94 -1.14 30.09
C ASP A 57 9.65 0.32 29.73
N ALA A 58 9.22 0.62 28.50
CA ALA A 58 9.02 1.99 28.00
C ALA A 58 7.54 2.43 27.95
N THR A 59 6.66 1.77 28.71
CA THR A 59 5.27 2.18 28.99
C THR A 59 5.28 3.65 29.45
N GLY A 60 5.01 4.58 28.54
CA GLY A 60 4.88 6.01 28.85
C GLY A 60 5.97 6.96 28.34
N ARG A 61 7.09 6.49 27.76
CA ARG A 61 8.17 7.41 27.32
C ARG A 61 8.05 7.90 25.87
N ARG A 62 7.29 7.20 25.01
CA ARG A 62 7.18 7.53 23.57
C ARG A 62 5.89 8.26 23.17
N GLY A 63 5.00 8.56 24.13
CA GLY A 63 3.73 9.23 23.87
C GLY A 63 2.68 8.31 23.20
N PRO A 64 1.51 8.86 22.82
CA PRO A 64 0.42 8.09 22.21
C PRO A 64 0.83 7.45 20.88
N THR A 65 0.04 6.47 20.42
CA THR A 65 0.21 5.84 19.10
C THR A 65 -0.96 6.18 18.18
N ALA A 66 -0.68 6.81 17.04
CA ALA A 66 -1.66 7.07 16.00
C ALA A 66 -1.77 5.86 15.06
N MET A 67 -2.97 5.34 14.89
CA MET A 67 -3.29 4.29 13.93
C MET A 67 -3.96 4.92 12.72
N VAL A 68 -3.23 5.01 11.60
CA VAL A 68 -3.69 5.69 10.38
C VAL A 68 -4.11 4.65 9.35
N LEU A 69 -5.42 4.46 9.17
CA LEU A 69 -5.97 3.57 8.15
C LEU A 69 -5.93 4.26 6.78
N MET A 70 -5.20 3.67 5.84
CA MET A 70 -5.01 4.23 4.50
C MET A 70 -5.79 3.43 3.44
N ASN A 71 -6.50 4.14 2.57
CA ASN A 71 -7.20 3.58 1.41
C ASN A 71 -7.30 4.67 0.31
N MET A 72 -7.71 4.31 -0.90
CA MET A 72 -8.08 5.28 -1.93
C MET A 72 -9.21 6.21 -1.46
N GLY A 73 -10.14 5.65 -0.68
CA GLY A 73 -11.36 6.33 -0.25
C GLY A 73 -12.46 6.28 -1.30
N GLY A 74 -13.50 7.06 -1.08
CA GLY A 74 -14.61 7.24 -2.01
C GLY A 74 -15.50 8.41 -1.59
N PRO A 75 -16.22 9.01 -2.55
CA PRO A 75 -17.05 10.18 -2.29
C PRO A 75 -18.21 9.81 -1.36
N GLN A 76 -18.46 10.59 -0.30
CA GLN A 76 -19.55 10.32 0.65
C GLN A 76 -20.92 10.64 0.05
N THR A 77 -20.95 11.60 -0.86
CA THR A 77 -22.14 12.06 -1.57
C THR A 77 -21.89 12.08 -3.08
N THR A 78 -22.95 12.12 -3.87
CA THR A 78 -22.84 12.21 -5.34
C THR A 78 -22.14 13.50 -5.79
N ASP A 79 -22.19 14.56 -4.99
CA ASP A 79 -21.64 15.87 -5.36
C ASP A 79 -20.11 15.86 -5.29
N GLU A 80 -19.53 15.07 -4.37
CA GLU A 80 -18.09 14.90 -4.20
C GLU A 80 -17.43 14.04 -5.30
N VAL A 81 -18.22 13.40 -6.17
CA VAL A 81 -17.71 12.51 -7.22
C VAL A 81 -16.75 13.24 -8.17
N GLY A 82 -17.03 14.50 -8.49
CA GLY A 82 -16.17 15.31 -9.37
C GLY A 82 -14.77 15.47 -8.80
N ASP A 83 -14.68 15.88 -7.54
CA ASP A 83 -13.41 16.11 -6.84
C ASP A 83 -12.63 14.81 -6.65
N PHE A 84 -13.33 13.73 -6.28
CA PHE A 84 -12.74 12.39 -6.17
C PHE A 84 -12.08 11.95 -7.48
N LEU A 85 -12.82 12.06 -8.60
CA LEU A 85 -12.29 11.67 -9.91
C LEU A 85 -11.16 12.61 -10.36
N SER A 86 -11.27 13.90 -10.09
CA SER A 86 -10.24 14.88 -10.44
C SER A 86 -8.90 14.52 -9.79
N ARG A 87 -8.91 14.20 -8.48
CA ARG A 87 -7.72 13.75 -7.74
C ARG A 87 -7.21 12.38 -8.23
N LEU A 88 -8.12 11.44 -8.52
CA LEU A 88 -7.78 10.11 -9.02
C LEU A 88 -7.06 10.15 -10.37
N PHE A 89 -7.52 10.98 -11.31
CA PHE A 89 -6.86 11.13 -12.62
C PHE A 89 -5.64 12.06 -12.60
N ALA A 90 -5.48 12.90 -11.57
CA ALA A 90 -4.28 13.70 -11.37
C ALA A 90 -3.11 12.88 -10.80
N ASP A 91 -3.36 11.67 -10.28
CA ASP A 91 -2.34 10.84 -9.66
C ASP A 91 -1.55 10.00 -10.68
N ALA A 92 -0.29 10.39 -10.90
CA ALA A 92 0.63 9.68 -11.77
C ALA A 92 1.09 8.32 -11.21
N ASP A 93 0.99 8.10 -9.89
CA ASP A 93 1.32 6.83 -9.26
C ASP A 93 0.25 5.75 -9.56
N LEU A 94 -1.00 6.18 -9.84
CA LEU A 94 -2.12 5.30 -10.19
C LEU A 94 -2.32 5.19 -11.72
N ILE A 95 -2.39 6.31 -12.43
CA ILE A 95 -2.62 6.34 -13.88
C ILE A 95 -1.57 7.25 -14.53
N PRO A 96 -0.49 6.72 -15.13
CA PRO A 96 0.52 7.54 -15.78
C PRO A 96 0.02 8.06 -17.13
N LEU A 97 -0.65 9.23 -17.14
CA LEU A 97 -1.20 9.86 -18.35
C LEU A 97 -0.19 10.75 -19.10
N GLY A 98 1.07 10.76 -18.66
CA GLY A 98 2.16 11.51 -19.28
C GLY A 98 2.22 12.99 -18.87
N ARG A 99 2.98 13.79 -19.62
CA ARG A 99 3.37 15.16 -19.21
C ARG A 99 2.20 16.14 -19.04
N PHE A 100 1.07 15.90 -19.70
CA PHE A 100 -0.11 16.77 -19.65
C PHE A 100 -1.19 16.28 -18.67
N GLN A 101 -0.85 15.37 -17.75
CA GLN A 101 -1.81 14.77 -16.82
C GLN A 101 -2.59 15.80 -16.00
N ASN A 102 -1.97 16.90 -15.59
CA ASN A 102 -2.64 17.98 -14.84
C ASN A 102 -3.76 18.68 -15.64
N TYR A 103 -3.74 18.60 -16.97
CA TYR A 103 -4.78 19.16 -17.85
C TYR A 103 -5.79 18.08 -18.28
N VAL A 104 -5.28 16.90 -18.63
CA VAL A 104 -6.09 15.77 -19.11
C VAL A 104 -6.94 15.18 -17.98
N GLY A 105 -6.41 15.13 -16.76
CA GLY A 105 -7.10 14.57 -15.59
C GLY A 105 -8.43 15.28 -15.28
N PRO A 106 -8.43 16.62 -15.10
CA PRO A 106 -9.65 17.39 -14.92
C PRO A 106 -10.65 17.24 -16.08
N LEU A 107 -10.18 17.20 -17.32
CA LEU A 107 -11.06 17.01 -18.49
C LEU A 107 -11.75 15.62 -18.48
N ILE A 108 -10.98 14.55 -18.22
CA ILE A 108 -11.52 13.18 -18.11
C ILE A 108 -12.49 13.08 -16.94
N SER A 109 -12.14 13.67 -15.78
CA SER A 109 -13.00 13.66 -14.60
C SER A 109 -14.34 14.31 -14.92
N LYS A 110 -14.36 15.54 -15.46
CA LYS A 110 -15.59 16.26 -15.85
C LYS A 110 -16.47 15.46 -16.80
N ARG A 111 -15.87 14.76 -17.77
CA ARG A 111 -16.61 13.91 -18.72
C ARG A 111 -17.18 12.65 -18.06
N ARG A 112 -16.48 12.06 -17.08
CA ARG A 112 -16.88 10.83 -16.40
C ARG A 112 -17.84 11.05 -15.24
N THR A 113 -17.78 12.22 -14.58
CA THR A 113 -18.60 12.55 -13.39
C THR A 113 -20.08 12.19 -13.55
N PRO A 114 -20.80 12.57 -14.62
CA PRO A 114 -22.23 12.28 -14.72
C PRO A 114 -22.55 10.77 -14.72
N LYS A 115 -21.66 9.96 -15.31
CA LYS A 115 -21.83 8.50 -15.32
C LYS A 115 -21.59 7.91 -13.93
N ILE A 116 -20.54 8.36 -13.24
CA ILE A 116 -20.17 7.84 -11.92
C ILE A 116 -21.15 8.30 -10.85
N GLN A 117 -21.69 9.52 -10.94
CA GLN A 117 -22.76 10.00 -10.07
C GLN A 117 -23.99 9.11 -10.13
N LYS A 118 -24.43 8.70 -11.34
CA LYS A 118 -25.54 7.75 -11.49
C LYS A 118 -25.26 6.39 -10.82
N GLN A 119 -24.01 5.93 -10.87
CA GLN A 119 -23.61 4.68 -10.22
C GLN A 119 -23.66 4.80 -8.69
N TYR A 120 -23.16 5.91 -8.13
CA TYR A 120 -23.26 6.16 -6.69
C TYR A 120 -24.70 6.38 -6.24
N ALA A 121 -25.53 7.08 -7.03
CA ALA A 121 -26.95 7.24 -6.77
C ALA A 121 -27.68 5.89 -6.71
N ALA A 122 -27.35 4.96 -7.62
CA ALA A 122 -27.95 3.63 -7.66
C ALA A 122 -27.63 2.75 -6.43
N ILE A 123 -26.56 3.04 -5.69
CA ILE A 123 -26.17 2.31 -4.47
C ILE A 123 -26.52 3.06 -3.17
N GLY A 124 -27.31 4.14 -3.25
CA GLY A 124 -27.75 4.92 -2.08
C GLY A 124 -27.12 6.31 -1.92
N GLY A 125 -26.47 6.84 -2.96
CA GLY A 125 -26.04 8.24 -3.02
C GLY A 125 -24.58 8.50 -2.65
N GLY A 126 -23.77 7.47 -2.39
CA GLY A 126 -22.37 7.65 -2.04
C GLY A 126 -21.65 6.37 -1.63
N SER A 127 -20.37 6.49 -1.30
CA SER A 127 -19.52 5.40 -0.81
C SER A 127 -19.61 5.27 0.71
N PRO A 128 -19.90 4.07 1.25
CA PRO A 128 -19.94 3.86 2.70
C PRO A 128 -18.54 3.71 3.31
N ILE A 129 -17.48 3.80 2.51
CA ILE A 129 -16.10 3.46 2.93
C ILE A 129 -15.64 4.29 4.14
N ARG A 130 -15.96 5.59 4.19
CA ARG A 130 -15.56 6.45 5.30
C ARG A 130 -16.13 5.97 6.64
N LYS A 131 -17.45 5.73 6.67
CA LYS A 131 -18.15 5.21 7.84
C LYS A 131 -17.50 3.93 8.36
N TRP A 132 -17.23 2.98 7.46
CA TRP A 132 -16.66 1.70 7.86
C TRP A 132 -15.19 1.81 8.30
N SER A 133 -14.37 2.62 7.62
CA SER A 133 -12.98 2.83 8.01
C SER A 133 -12.87 3.53 9.37
N GLU A 134 -13.69 4.54 9.64
CA GLU A 134 -13.72 5.23 10.94
C GLU A 134 -14.16 4.25 12.04
N TYR A 135 -15.24 3.49 11.83
CA TYR A 135 -15.71 2.47 12.77
C TYR A 135 -14.64 1.40 13.05
N GLN A 136 -14.01 0.86 12.00
CA GLN A 136 -12.96 -0.15 12.14
C GLN A 136 -11.75 0.39 12.88
N ALA A 137 -11.33 1.63 12.60
CA ALA A 137 -10.22 2.27 13.28
C ALA A 137 -10.50 2.43 14.77
N GLU A 138 -11.71 2.91 15.13
CA GLU A 138 -12.13 3.11 16.51
C GLU A 138 -12.16 1.80 17.30
N GLU A 139 -12.82 0.76 16.77
CA GLU A 139 -12.90 -0.54 17.44
C GLU A 139 -11.53 -1.21 17.55
N MET A 140 -10.69 -1.11 16.51
CA MET A 140 -9.32 -1.61 16.57
C MET A 140 -8.52 -0.92 17.67
N CYS A 141 -8.60 0.40 17.81
CA CYS A 141 -7.86 1.12 18.85
C CYS A 141 -8.30 0.72 20.26
N LYS A 142 -9.62 0.52 20.50
CA LYS A 142 -10.14 0.02 21.80
C LYS A 142 -9.56 -1.35 22.17
N LEU A 143 -9.37 -2.23 21.17
CA LEU A 143 -8.75 -3.54 21.39
C LEU A 143 -7.25 -3.42 21.61
N LEU A 144 -6.56 -2.58 20.83
CA LEU A 144 -5.11 -2.35 20.96
C LEU A 144 -4.74 -1.77 22.32
N ASP A 145 -5.56 -0.88 22.89
CA ASP A 145 -5.34 -0.36 24.25
C ASP A 145 -5.35 -1.46 25.33
N LYS A 146 -6.10 -2.54 25.11
CA LYS A 146 -6.12 -3.71 26.02
C LYS A 146 -5.01 -4.71 25.73
N MET A 147 -4.70 -4.92 24.44
CA MET A 147 -3.74 -5.92 24.00
C MET A 147 -2.28 -5.46 24.10
N SER A 148 -2.04 -4.16 23.94
CA SER A 148 -0.71 -3.53 23.95
C SER A 148 -0.75 -2.23 24.76
N PRO A 149 -0.94 -2.32 26.09
CA PRO A 149 -0.98 -1.15 26.96
C PRO A 149 0.32 -0.32 26.92
N GLU A 150 1.43 -0.91 26.50
CA GLU A 150 2.73 -0.26 26.35
C GLU A 150 2.80 0.79 25.23
N THR A 151 1.94 0.69 24.21
CA THR A 151 1.83 1.70 23.15
C THR A 151 0.54 2.52 23.22
N ALA A 152 -0.24 2.33 24.28
CA ALA A 152 -1.46 3.10 24.54
C ALA A 152 -1.13 4.56 24.96
N PRO A 153 -2.06 5.51 24.75
CA PRO A 153 -3.36 5.33 24.09
C PRO A 153 -3.23 5.29 22.55
N HIS A 154 -3.99 4.39 21.93
CA HIS A 154 -4.12 4.28 20.48
C HIS A 154 -5.21 5.23 19.97
N LYS A 155 -4.87 6.08 19.00
CA LYS A 155 -5.79 7.07 18.43
C LYS A 155 -6.13 6.71 16.98
N PRO A 156 -7.41 6.59 16.63
CA PRO A 156 -7.83 6.25 15.28
C PRO A 156 -7.74 7.44 14.33
N TYR A 157 -7.18 7.21 13.15
CA TYR A 157 -7.15 8.17 12.04
C TYR A 157 -7.46 7.45 10.74
N VAL A 158 -8.09 8.16 9.82
CA VAL A 158 -8.33 7.71 8.45
C VAL A 158 -7.65 8.71 7.51
N ALA A 159 -6.96 8.19 6.50
CA ALA A 159 -6.36 8.98 5.44
C ALA A 159 -6.72 8.37 4.10
N PHE A 160 -7.52 9.10 3.34
CA PHE A 160 -7.87 8.71 1.99
C PHE A 160 -7.00 9.42 0.96
N ARG A 161 -6.67 8.70 -0.11
CA ARG A 161 -5.82 9.21 -1.19
C ARG A 161 -6.55 10.24 -2.05
N TYR A 162 -7.85 10.04 -2.31
CA TYR A 162 -8.62 10.85 -3.26
C TYR A 162 -9.94 11.43 -2.68
N ALA A 163 -10.41 10.90 -1.55
CA ALA A 163 -11.62 11.38 -0.86
C ALA A 163 -11.26 12.05 0.47
N ASN A 164 -12.22 12.74 1.09
CA ASN A 164 -12.03 13.31 2.41
C ASN A 164 -12.25 12.23 3.49
N PRO A 165 -11.49 12.21 4.60
CA PRO A 165 -10.37 13.09 4.91
C PRO A 165 -9.11 12.76 4.10
N LEU A 166 -8.48 13.77 3.49
CA LEU A 166 -7.25 13.60 2.71
C LEU A 166 -6.04 13.34 3.61
N THR A 167 -4.98 12.76 3.04
CA THR A 167 -3.69 12.56 3.73
C THR A 167 -3.15 13.86 4.35
N GLU A 168 -3.29 15.00 3.66
CA GLU A 168 -2.90 16.31 4.17
C GLU A 168 -3.63 16.69 5.46
N GLU A 169 -4.96 16.63 5.45
CA GLU A 169 -5.80 16.98 6.60
C GLU A 169 -5.50 16.08 7.79
N MET A 170 -5.30 14.79 7.53
CA MET A 170 -4.91 13.82 8.54
C MET A 170 -3.52 14.15 9.11
N TYR A 171 -2.53 14.49 8.26
CA TYR A 171 -1.18 14.81 8.70
C TYR A 171 -1.15 16.07 9.59
N ASN A 172 -1.88 17.12 9.21
CA ASN A 172 -2.02 18.33 10.01
C ASN A 172 -2.69 18.05 11.36
N LYS A 173 -3.71 17.17 11.38
CA LYS A 173 -4.31 16.71 12.64
C LYS A 173 -3.27 15.98 13.51
N LEU A 174 -2.49 15.05 12.95
CA LEU A 174 -1.44 14.35 13.71
C LEU A 174 -0.48 15.32 14.39
N LEU A 175 0.04 16.30 13.64
CA LEU A 175 0.95 17.32 14.18
C LEU A 175 0.28 18.15 15.29
N ALA A 176 -0.98 18.57 15.09
CA ALA A 176 -1.74 19.31 16.09
C ALA A 176 -1.96 18.49 17.39
N TYR A 177 -2.14 17.17 17.27
CA TYR A 177 -2.27 16.26 18.40
C TYR A 177 -0.93 15.82 19.03
N GLY A 178 0.19 16.39 18.58
CA GLY A 178 1.51 16.19 19.17
C GLY A 178 2.26 14.95 18.65
N PHE A 179 1.81 14.35 17.55
CA PHE A 179 2.58 13.33 16.85
C PHE A 179 3.59 14.01 15.93
N GLY A 180 4.88 13.88 16.19
CA GLY A 180 5.94 14.54 15.41
C GLY A 180 6.31 15.93 15.92
N GLY A 181 7.00 16.73 15.09
CA GLY A 181 7.40 18.10 15.44
C GLY A 181 8.27 18.22 16.72
N GLY A 182 9.06 17.19 17.02
CA GLY A 182 9.89 17.13 18.24
C GLY A 182 9.16 16.72 19.52
N LYS A 183 7.83 16.54 19.49
CA LYS A 183 7.00 16.19 20.66
C LYS A 183 6.87 14.69 20.94
N GLY A 184 7.54 13.86 20.14
CA GLY A 184 7.45 12.40 20.22
C GLY A 184 6.19 11.85 19.54
N GLY A 185 5.72 10.69 20.00
CA GLY A 185 4.57 9.99 19.41
C GLY A 185 4.98 8.99 18.32
N ARG A 186 4.20 7.91 18.21
CA ARG A 186 4.34 6.90 17.16
C ARG A 186 3.16 7.00 16.21
N ALA A 187 3.40 6.94 14.90
CA ALA A 187 2.35 6.81 13.91
C ALA A 187 2.55 5.54 13.09
N VAL A 188 1.48 4.78 12.90
CA VAL A 188 1.46 3.55 12.10
C VAL A 188 0.62 3.81 10.85
N ALA A 189 1.28 3.81 9.70
CA ALA A 189 0.63 3.86 8.40
C ALA A 189 0.10 2.46 8.04
N PHE A 190 -1.18 2.22 8.32
CA PHE A 190 -1.82 0.91 8.17
C PHE A 190 -2.67 0.85 6.90
N THR A 191 -2.11 0.27 5.84
CA THR A 191 -2.85 0.07 4.59
C THR A 191 -4.04 -0.87 4.80
N GLN A 192 -5.19 -0.51 4.23
CA GLN A 192 -6.39 -1.34 4.20
C GLN A 192 -6.42 -2.27 2.98
N TYR A 193 -5.33 -2.33 2.20
CA TYR A 193 -5.14 -3.28 1.12
C TYR A 193 -4.29 -4.45 1.60
N PRO A 194 -4.86 -5.66 1.80
CA PRO A 194 -4.08 -6.81 2.23
C PRO A 194 -2.99 -7.18 1.23
N GLN A 195 -3.26 -7.03 -0.07
CA GLN A 195 -2.30 -7.24 -1.14
C GLN A 195 -1.66 -5.91 -1.53
N TYR A 196 -0.33 -5.86 -1.50
CA TYR A 196 0.40 -4.69 -1.94
C TYR A 196 0.30 -4.48 -3.45
N SER A 197 -0.01 -3.26 -3.86
CA SER A 197 0.17 -2.77 -5.23
C SER A 197 0.82 -1.37 -5.20
N CYS A 198 1.70 -1.10 -6.16
CA CYS A 198 2.30 0.22 -6.33
C CYS A 198 1.22 1.29 -6.57
N SER A 199 0.13 0.94 -7.25
CA SER A 199 -0.96 1.85 -7.57
C SER A 199 -1.89 2.18 -6.40
N THR A 200 -1.82 1.43 -5.29
CA THR A 200 -2.69 1.63 -4.11
C THR A 200 -1.88 1.98 -2.87
N THR A 201 -1.29 0.97 -2.21
CA THR A 201 -0.44 1.16 -1.02
C THR A 201 0.79 1.98 -1.38
N GLY A 202 1.41 1.73 -2.54
CA GLY A 202 2.56 2.51 -3.01
C GLY A 202 2.23 4.01 -3.17
N SER A 203 1.16 4.33 -3.90
CA SER A 203 0.67 5.73 -4.04
C SER A 203 0.38 6.38 -2.69
N SER A 204 -0.25 5.66 -1.76
CA SER A 204 -0.57 6.18 -0.41
C SER A 204 0.69 6.49 0.40
N LEU A 205 1.70 5.61 0.34
CA LEU A 205 2.99 5.80 1.02
C LEU A 205 3.80 6.93 0.38
N ASN A 206 3.80 7.06 -0.96
CA ASN A 206 4.43 8.16 -1.66
C ASN A 206 3.83 9.51 -1.27
N GLU A 207 2.49 9.58 -1.14
CA GLU A 207 1.82 10.79 -0.70
C GLU A 207 2.20 11.15 0.74
N LEU A 208 2.24 10.17 1.66
CA LEU A 208 2.70 10.37 3.03
C LEU A 208 4.16 10.86 3.07
N TRP A 209 5.02 10.31 2.21
CA TRP A 209 6.42 10.72 2.09
C TRP A 209 6.56 12.18 1.62
N LYS A 210 5.78 12.58 0.60
CA LYS A 210 5.74 13.98 0.13
C LYS A 210 5.37 14.93 1.26
N TRP A 211 4.35 14.60 2.06
CA TRP A 211 3.93 15.43 3.19
C TRP A 211 4.98 15.51 4.29
N ARG A 212 5.65 14.40 4.60
CA ARG A 212 6.77 14.39 5.55
C ARG A 212 7.92 15.33 5.15
N GLN A 213 8.17 15.51 3.85
CA GLN A 213 9.26 16.38 3.36
C GLN A 213 8.87 17.85 3.21
N ARG A 214 7.58 18.19 3.21
CA ARG A 214 7.09 19.56 3.01
C ARG A 214 7.10 20.41 4.28
N LEU A 215 7.16 19.78 5.46
CA LEU A 215 7.08 20.39 6.78
C LEU A 215 8.38 20.13 7.55
#